data_AF-A0A243WAL5-F1
#
_entry.id   AF-A0A243WAL5-F1
#
_cell.length_a   1.000
_cell.length_b   1.000
_cell.length_c   1.000
_cell.angle_alpha   90.00
_cell.angle_beta   90.00
_cell.angle_gamma   90.00
#
_symmetry.space_group_name_H-M   'P 1'
#
loop_
_entity.id
_entity.type
_entity.pdbx_description
1 polymer ?
#
loop_
_entity_poly.entity_id
_entity_poly.type
_entity_poly.pdbx_seq_one_letter_code
_entity_poly.pdbx_strand_id
1 'polypeptide(L)' 'MSYDPKYGPDAQTSAQRAYVLQQMQATNPARYSKLSAYVTTLLTRYVDGELSWTQVQALRAAAEPRPFRTGRLEA' A
#
# COMPACT_ATOMS: atom_id res chain seq x y z
N MET A 1 1.29 17.04 -19.95
CA MET A 1 1.07 16.10 -18.83
C MET A 1 2.00 14.92 -19.06
N SER A 2 3.15 14.89 -18.36
CA SER A 2 4.12 13.81 -18.53
C SER A 2 3.66 12.59 -17.75
N TYR A 3 3.47 11.48 -18.45
CA TYR A 3 3.18 10.18 -17.84
C TYR A 3 4.36 9.78 -16.94
N ASP A 4 4.11 9.67 -15.65
CA ASP A 4 5.08 9.13 -14.70
C ASP A 4 4.58 7.75 -14.22
N PRO A 5 5.23 6.66 -14.66
CA PRO A 5 4.78 5.30 -14.41
C PRO A 5 4.78 4.92 -12.92
N LYS A 6 5.44 5.70 -12.04
CA LYS A 6 5.39 5.45 -10.59
C LYS A 6 3.96 5.62 -10.06
N TYR A 7 3.14 6.44 -10.71
CA TYR A 7 1.77 6.77 -10.34
C TYR A 7 0.73 5.71 -10.74
N GLY A 8 1.03 4.89 -11.75
CA GLY A 8 0.03 4.05 -12.41
C GLY A 8 -0.80 4.85 -13.44
N PRO A 9 -1.45 4.17 -14.39
CA PRO A 9 -2.09 4.82 -15.53
C PRO A 9 -3.18 5.85 -15.15
N ASP A 10 -3.90 5.61 -14.06
CA ASP A 10 -5.05 6.40 -13.64
C ASP A 10 -4.77 7.47 -12.57
N ALA A 11 -3.62 7.43 -11.88
CA ALA A 11 -3.39 8.25 -10.68
C ALA A 11 -2.18 9.19 -10.77
N GLN A 12 -2.06 9.92 -11.89
CA GLN A 12 -0.91 10.76 -12.25
C GLN A 12 -0.69 12.01 -11.37
N THR A 13 -1.57 12.27 -10.40
CA THR A 13 -1.45 13.37 -9.44
C THR A 13 -1.65 12.89 -8.01
N SER A 14 -1.10 13.61 -7.04
CA SER A 14 -1.32 13.34 -5.61
C SER A 14 -2.80 13.31 -5.23
N ALA A 15 -3.61 14.20 -5.81
CA ALA A 15 -5.06 14.24 -5.59
C ALA A 15 -5.76 12.96 -6.10
N GLN A 16 -5.38 12.45 -7.27
CA GLN A 16 -5.91 11.19 -7.79
C GLN A 16 -5.48 9.99 -6.95
N ARG A 17 -4.23 9.96 -6.47
CA ARG A 17 -3.76 8.92 -5.54
C ARG A 17 -4.51 8.93 -4.22
N ALA A 18 -4.78 10.11 -3.66
CA ALA A 18 -5.60 10.24 -2.46
C ALA A 18 -7.03 9.72 -2.68
N TYR A 19 -7.62 10.03 -3.83
CA TYR A 19 -8.94 9.53 -4.21
C TYR A 19 -8.97 8.01 -4.35
N VAL A 20 -8.00 7.42 -5.06
CA VAL A 20 -7.87 5.96 -5.17
C VAL A 20 -7.73 5.32 -3.79
N LEU A 21 -6.89 5.88 -2.92
CA LEU A 21 -6.71 5.38 -1.56
C LEU A 21 -8.02 5.42 -0.76
N GLN A 22 -8.78 6.51 -0.87
CA GLN A 22 -10.09 6.64 -0.23
C GLN A 22 -11.08 5.56 -0.73
N GLN A 23 -11.13 5.31 -2.04
CA GLN A 23 -11.97 4.26 -2.62
C GLN A 23 -11.56 2.86 -2.14
N MET A 24 -10.25 2.59 -2.05
CA MET A 24 -9.74 1.31 -1.53
C MET A 24 -10.11 1.11 -0.05
N GLN A 25 -10.00 2.15 0.77
CA GLN A 25 -10.39 2.12 2.19
C GLN A 25 -11.90 1.91 2.34
N ALA A 26 -12.71 2.60 1.55
CA ALA A 26 -14.17 2.45 1.54
C ALA A 26 -14.62 1.06 1.10
N THR A 27 -13.91 0.44 0.15
CA THR A 27 -14.23 -0.89 -0.37
C THR A 27 -13.87 -2.01 0.61
N ASN A 28 -12.81 -1.83 1.41
CA ASN A 28 -12.38 -2.85 2.36
C ASN A 28 -12.09 -2.27 3.76
N PRO A 29 -13.11 -1.71 4.44
CA PRO A 29 -12.93 -0.97 5.69
C PRO A 29 -12.31 -1.83 6.79
N ALA A 30 -12.64 -3.13 6.85
CA ALA A 30 -12.06 -4.06 7.82
C ALA A 30 -10.54 -4.13 7.73
N ARG A 31 -9.98 -4.16 6.51
CA ARG A 31 -8.54 -4.26 6.27
C ARG A 31 -7.78 -2.96 6.57
N TYR A 32 -8.45 -1.82 6.52
CA TYR A 32 -7.87 -0.51 6.80
C TYR A 32 -8.25 0.06 8.19
N SER A 33 -9.12 -0.62 8.93
CA SER A 33 -9.50 -0.23 10.30
C SER A 33 -8.36 -0.33 11.33
N LYS A 34 -7.37 -1.19 11.06
CA LYS A 34 -6.21 -1.45 11.96
C LYS A 34 -4.88 -1.23 11.24
N LEU A 35 -4.76 -0.14 10.47
CA LEU A 35 -3.47 0.20 9.89
C LEU A 35 -2.50 0.57 11.01
N SER A 36 -1.33 -0.06 11.01
CA SER A 36 -0.24 0.38 11.87
C SER A 36 0.24 1.76 11.44
N ALA A 37 0.81 2.54 12.37
CA ALA A 37 1.38 3.85 12.07
C ALA A 37 2.40 3.80 10.92
N TYR A 38 3.16 2.70 10.82
CA TYR A 38 4.09 2.47 9.72
C TYR A 38 3.38 2.41 8.36
N VAL A 39 2.29 1.64 8.27
CA VAL A 39 1.51 1.54 7.03
C VAL A 39 0.88 2.88 6.67
N THR A 40 0.39 3.65 7.64
CA THR A 40 -0.14 4.99 7.40
C THR A 40 0.92 5.91 6.78
N THR A 41 2.16 5.90 7.30
CA THR A 41 3.28 6.66 6.72
C THR A 41 3.57 6.26 5.28
N LEU A 42 3.55 4.95 4.96
CA LEU A 42 3.75 4.49 3.58
C LEU A 42 2.67 5.00 2.62
N LEU A 43 1.42 5.05 3.08
CA LEU A 43 0.30 5.55 2.29
C LEU A 43 0.40 7.07 2.05
N THR A 44 0.85 7.85 3.04
CA THR A 44 1.12 9.28 2.87
C THR A 44 2.22 9.51 1.82
N ARG A 45 3.34 8.81 1.92
CA ARG A 45 4.44 8.89 0.93
C ARG A 45 4.02 8.46 -0.47
N TYR A 46 3.07 7.54 -0.57
CA TYR A 46 2.43 7.22 -1.84
C TYR A 46 1.59 8.40 -2.34
N VAL A 47 0.75 9.04 -1.52
CA VAL A 47 0.00 10.22 -1.98
C VAL A 47 0.94 11.34 -2.46
N ASP A 48 2.05 11.59 -1.76
CA ASP A 48 2.99 12.66 -2.09
C ASP A 48 3.84 12.42 -3.35
N GLY A 49 3.79 11.24 -3.96
CA GLY A 49 4.62 10.96 -5.14
C GLY A 49 5.96 10.29 -4.82
N GLU A 50 6.31 10.15 -3.55
CA GLU A 50 7.61 9.60 -3.12
C GLU A 50 7.71 8.09 -3.37
N LEU A 51 6.61 7.37 -3.19
CA LEU A 51 6.52 5.93 -3.44
C LEU A 51 5.57 5.61 -4.59
N SER A 52 5.88 4.53 -5.31
CA SER A 52 4.90 3.84 -6.16
C SER A 52 4.04 2.88 -5.35
N TRP A 53 2.87 2.52 -5.89
CA TRP A 53 1.99 1.55 -5.22
C TRP A 53 2.68 0.18 -5.01
N THR A 54 3.51 -0.26 -5.97
CA THR A 54 4.29 -1.49 -5.87
C THR A 54 5.31 -1.43 -4.72
N GLN A 55 5.97 -0.29 -4.52
CA GLN A 55 6.89 -0.09 -3.40
C GLN A 55 6.15 -0.13 -2.06
N VAL A 56 4.97 0.50 -1.96
CA VAL A 56 4.13 0.40 -0.76
C VAL A 56 3.79 -1.05 -0.46
N GLN A 57 3.36 -1.84 -1.46
CA GLN A 57 3.02 -3.25 -1.25
C GLN A 57 4.22 -4.07 -0.75
N ALA A 58 5.40 -3.88 -1.34
CA ALA A 58 6.62 -4.57 -0.91
C ALA A 58 7.00 -4.21 0.54
N LEU A 59 6.95 -2.92 0.90
CA LEU A 59 7.28 -2.46 2.25
C LEU A 59 6.26 -2.92 3.29
N ARG A 60 4.96 -2.93 2.95
CA ARG A 60 3.91 -3.50 3.80
C ARG A 60 4.12 -5.00 4.04
N ALA A 61 4.41 -5.76 2.98
CA ALA A 61 4.67 -7.20 3.08
C ALA A 61 5.94 -7.53 3.89
N ALA A 62 6.95 -6.65 3.87
CA ALA A 62 8.14 -6.79 4.68
C ALA A 62 7.89 -6.46 6.17
N ALA A 63 6.94 -5.56 6.46
CA ALA A 63 6.63 -5.10 7.82
C ALA A 63 5.54 -5.92 8.52
N GLU A 64 4.67 -6.61 7.78
CA GLU A 64 3.81 -7.63 8.36
C GLU A 64 4.69 -8.83 8.72
N PRO A 65 4.76 -9.23 10.00
CA PRO A 65 5.42 -10.47 10.34
C PRO A 65 4.68 -11.57 9.59
N ARG A 66 5.38 -12.17 8.61
CA ARG A 66 4.91 -13.37 7.92
C ARG A 66 4.42 -14.32 9.02
N PRO A 67 3.17 -14.83 8.99
CA PRO A 67 2.87 -15.99 9.80
C PRO A 67 3.88 -17.03 9.36
N PHE A 68 4.76 -17.39 10.28
CA PHE A 68 5.67 -18.52 10.16
C PHE A 68 4.81 -19.69 9.68
N ARG A 69 4.92 -20.02 8.39
CA ARG A 69 4.48 -21.32 7.90
C ARG A 69 5.48 -22.32 8.49
N THR A 70 5.29 -22.64 9.76
CA THR A 70 5.80 -23.86 10.35
C THR A 70 4.97 -25.00 9.76
N GLY A 71 5.23 -25.34 8.50
CA GLY A 71 5.07 -26.73 8.06
C GLY A 71 6.30 -27.46 8.56
N ARG A 72 6.25 -27.91 9.82
CA ARG A 72 6.13 -29.33 10.16
C ARG A 72 7.26 -30.15 9.51
N LEU A 73 8.34 -30.29 10.27
CA LEU A 73 9.17 -31.49 10.33
C LEU A 73 8.26 -32.69 10.65
N GLU A 74 7.84 -33.46 9.64
CA GLU A 74 7.43 -34.87 9.76
C GLU A 74 7.70 -35.49 8.38
N ALA A 75 8.47 -36.56 8.17
CA ALA A 75 9.27 -37.43 9.02
C ALA A 75 10.34 -38.07 8.10
#